data_AF-A0A1Q8U0K2-F1
#
_entry.id   AF-A0A1Q8U0K2-F1
#
_cell.length_a   1.000
_cell.length_b   1.000
_cell.length_c   1.000
_cell.angle_alpha   90.00
_cell.angle_beta   90.00
_cell.angle_gamma   90.00
#
_symmetry.space_group_name_H-M   'P 1'
#
loop_
_entity.id
_entity.type
_entity.pdbx_description
1 polymer ?
#
loop_
_entity_poly.entity_id
_entity_poly.type
_entity_poly.pdbx_seq_one_letter_code
_entity_poly.pdbx_strand_id
1 'polypeptide(L)'
;MDSSPAPAGTFADGAAAPLTALDAYGPSDELAAAYERDGVVLVRGLFSPDDLARIREELAAHMTRTVPHLTRDVHFEADGETVRVANELQRYAPFFADLLASPRQTDLVESVTGWRPQPFYAEYFAKQPHGSVAQPHQDSAFEHVEPRQYVHLWVALDDITPDMGPLRLWLGSNRFGVFPHDRRDFGKFQHLSPETVAGFDFPVAEGIAEAGDLFLLDTGLVHASTPNTSSRPRPSLALAYRGVGSVHHDS
;
A
#
# COMPACT_ATOMS: atom_id res chain seq x y z
N MET A 1 7.78 25.93 21.36
CA MET A 1 8.04 24.49 21.57
C MET A 1 8.57 23.98 20.25
N ASP A 2 9.79 23.46 20.28
CA ASP A 2 10.59 23.07 19.12
C ASP A 2 9.84 22.02 18.28
N SER A 3 9.54 22.35 17.03
CA SER A 3 8.80 21.52 16.07
C SER A 3 9.78 20.83 15.11
N SER A 4 10.88 20.31 15.63
CA SER A 4 11.80 19.50 14.85
C SER A 4 11.16 18.14 14.55
N PRO A 5 11.12 17.69 13.28
CA PRO A 5 10.66 16.35 12.95
C PRO A 5 11.54 15.33 13.70
N ALA A 6 10.90 14.29 14.26
CA ALA A 6 11.63 13.19 14.86
C ALA A 6 12.65 12.64 13.84
N PRO A 7 13.91 12.37 14.25
CA PRO A 7 14.90 11.84 13.35
C PRO A 7 14.35 10.54 12.74
N ALA A 8 14.43 10.43 11.41
CA ALA A 8 14.12 9.19 10.71
C ALA A 8 14.93 8.07 11.39
N GLY A 9 14.24 7.14 12.05
CA GLY A 9 14.89 6.01 12.69
C GLY A 9 15.78 5.31 11.66
N THR A 10 17.08 5.29 11.89
CA THR A 10 17.99 4.45 11.12
C THR A 10 17.69 3.01 11.50
N PHE A 11 16.88 2.33 10.68
CA PHE A 11 16.56 0.93 10.88
C PHE A 11 17.80 0.07 10.62
N ALA A 12 17.98 -1.03 11.36
CA ALA A 12 19.14 -1.90 11.20
C ALA A 12 19.21 -2.48 9.77
N ASP A 13 20.40 -2.35 9.16
CA ASP A 13 20.77 -2.90 7.86
C ASP A 13 20.96 -4.42 7.95
N GLY A 14 19.86 -5.17 7.95
CA GLY A 14 19.87 -6.60 7.62
C GLY A 14 19.79 -6.81 6.11
N ALA A 15 20.39 -7.88 5.59
CA ALA A 15 20.22 -8.25 4.18
C ALA A 15 18.72 -8.50 3.90
N ALA A 16 18.20 -7.88 2.83
CA ALA A 16 16.79 -8.02 2.47
C ALA A 16 16.44 -9.48 2.15
N ALA A 17 15.37 -9.98 2.74
CA ALA A 17 14.80 -11.28 2.42
C ALA A 17 14.18 -11.23 1.01
N PRO A 18 14.28 -12.32 0.21
CA PRO A 18 13.64 -12.36 -1.09
C PRO A 18 12.12 -12.37 -0.94
N LEU A 19 11.44 -11.56 -1.75
CA LEU A 19 9.99 -11.59 -1.86
C LEU A 19 9.56 -12.63 -2.91
N THR A 20 8.55 -13.44 -2.59
CA THR A 20 7.99 -14.38 -3.56
C THR A 20 7.28 -13.63 -4.66
N ALA A 21 7.61 -13.95 -5.91
CA ALA A 21 7.11 -13.23 -7.07
C ALA A 21 6.62 -14.20 -8.14
N LEU A 22 5.35 -14.07 -8.53
CA LEU A 22 4.61 -15.05 -9.34
C LEU A 22 3.76 -14.33 -10.40
N ASP A 23 3.44 -15.02 -11.49
CA ASP A 23 2.57 -14.47 -12.53
C ASP A 23 1.10 -14.50 -12.09
N ALA A 24 0.34 -13.45 -12.43
CA ALA A 24 -1.09 -13.31 -12.10
C ALA A 24 -1.96 -14.46 -12.61
N TYR A 25 -1.53 -15.10 -13.70
CA TYR A 25 -2.23 -16.22 -14.34
C TYR A 25 -1.50 -17.56 -14.13
N GLY A 26 -0.56 -17.59 -13.18
CA GLY A 26 0.12 -18.81 -12.73
C GLY A 26 -0.76 -19.67 -11.80
N PRO A 27 -0.20 -20.73 -11.20
CA PRO A 27 -0.94 -21.60 -10.29
C PRO A 27 -1.43 -20.83 -9.05
N SER A 28 -2.75 -20.75 -8.86
CA SER A 28 -3.35 -20.02 -7.73
C SER A 28 -2.88 -20.54 -6.37
N ASP A 29 -2.61 -21.84 -6.25
CA ASP A 29 -2.17 -22.44 -4.99
C ASP A 29 -0.79 -21.95 -4.55
N GLU A 30 0.10 -21.62 -5.50
CA GLU A 30 1.42 -21.06 -5.18
C GLU A 30 1.30 -19.60 -4.71
N LEU A 31 0.43 -18.82 -5.36
CA LEU A 31 0.11 -17.45 -4.93
C LEU A 31 -0.52 -17.44 -3.53
N ALA A 32 -1.51 -18.31 -3.29
CA ALA A 32 -2.18 -18.49 -2.02
C ALA A 32 -1.20 -18.91 -0.91
N ALA A 33 -0.35 -19.90 -1.16
CA ALA A 33 0.63 -20.36 -0.18
C ALA A 33 1.68 -19.29 0.16
N ALA A 34 2.14 -18.52 -0.83
CA ALA A 34 3.06 -17.40 -0.60
C ALA A 34 2.40 -16.29 0.23
N TYR A 35 1.19 -15.89 -0.15
CA TYR A 35 0.42 -14.88 0.56
C TYR A 35 0.09 -15.30 2.00
N GLU A 36 -0.33 -16.54 2.24
CA GLU A 36 -0.63 -17.05 3.58
C GLU A 36 0.61 -17.07 4.48
N ARG A 37 1.77 -17.44 3.92
CA ARG A 37 3.03 -17.51 4.66
C ARG A 37 3.54 -16.12 5.04
N ASP A 38 3.57 -15.21 4.08
CA ASP A 38 4.31 -13.94 4.18
C ASP A 38 3.40 -12.72 4.40
N GLY A 39 2.09 -12.85 4.21
CA GLY A 39 1.13 -11.74 4.21
C GLY A 39 1.24 -10.81 3.00
N VAL A 40 2.09 -11.16 2.03
CA VAL A 40 2.28 -10.42 0.79
C VAL A 40 2.82 -11.34 -0.29
N VAL A 41 2.42 -11.11 -1.53
CA VAL A 41 3.04 -11.72 -2.72
C VAL A 41 3.16 -10.68 -3.83
N LEU A 42 4.31 -10.67 -4.51
CA LEU A 42 4.51 -9.86 -5.72
C LEU A 42 3.88 -10.59 -6.91
N VAL A 43 2.95 -9.93 -7.58
CA VAL A 43 2.20 -10.47 -8.72
C VAL A 43 2.56 -9.71 -9.97
N ARG A 44 2.97 -10.45 -11.02
CA ARG A 44 3.37 -9.91 -12.31
C ARG A 44 2.29 -10.09 -13.37
N GLY A 45 2.27 -9.18 -14.34
CA GLY A 45 1.50 -9.36 -15.58
C GLY A 45 -0.02 -9.20 -15.45
N LEU A 46 -0.55 -8.69 -14.32
CA LEU A 46 -1.98 -8.36 -14.21
C LEU A 46 -2.31 -7.09 -15.01
N PHE A 47 -1.45 -6.07 -14.91
CA PHE A 47 -1.61 -4.79 -15.62
C PHE A 47 -0.64 -4.73 -16.80
N SER A 48 -1.20 -4.48 -17.97
CA SER A 48 -0.44 -4.23 -19.20
C SER A 48 0.07 -2.78 -19.25
N PRO A 49 1.04 -2.47 -20.14
CA PRO A 49 1.46 -1.10 -20.40
C PRO A 49 0.31 -0.16 -20.79
N ASP A 50 -0.69 -0.67 -21.52
CA ASP A 50 -1.87 0.11 -21.91
C ASP A 50 -2.79 0.40 -20.71
N ASP A 51 -2.95 -0.57 -19.80
CA ASP A 51 -3.65 -0.34 -18.52
C ASP A 51 -2.97 0.78 -17.73
N LEU A 52 -1.63 0.72 -17.61
CA LEU A 52 -0.85 1.73 -16.88
C LEU A 52 -0.95 3.11 -17.54
N ALA A 53 -0.88 3.18 -18.86
CA ALA A 53 -1.05 4.43 -19.59
C ALA A 53 -2.41 5.06 -19.28
N ARG A 54 -3.48 4.24 -19.28
CA ARG A 54 -4.83 4.70 -18.97
C ARG A 54 -4.98 5.14 -17.51
N ILE A 55 -4.43 4.38 -16.56
CA ILE A 55 -4.44 4.74 -15.14
C ILE A 55 -3.71 6.07 -14.92
N ARG A 56 -2.52 6.24 -15.51
CA ARG A 56 -1.73 7.48 -15.40
C ARG A 56 -2.47 8.67 -16.01
N GLU A 57 -3.16 8.50 -17.14
CA GLU A 57 -3.98 9.55 -17.75
C GLU A 57 -5.13 10.00 -16.82
N GLU A 58 -5.87 9.05 -16.26
CA GLU A 58 -6.99 9.33 -15.36
C GLU A 58 -6.52 9.95 -14.03
N LEU A 59 -5.38 9.51 -13.50
CA LEU A 59 -4.73 10.16 -12.36
C LEU A 59 -4.33 11.60 -12.71
N ALA A 60 -3.67 11.85 -13.85
CA ALA A 60 -3.29 13.20 -14.26
C ALA A 60 -4.52 14.12 -14.42
N ALA A 61 -5.62 13.59 -14.97
CA ALA A 61 -6.89 14.31 -15.04
C ALA A 61 -7.46 14.61 -13.65
N HIS A 62 -7.41 13.65 -12.73
CA HIS A 62 -7.83 13.83 -11.33
C HIS A 62 -7.00 14.90 -10.61
N MET A 63 -5.67 14.86 -10.74
CA MET A 63 -4.75 15.85 -10.16
C MET A 63 -5.02 17.26 -10.68
N THR A 64 -5.41 17.39 -11.96
CA THR A 64 -5.64 18.70 -12.58
C THR A 64 -7.05 19.25 -12.29
N ARG A 65 -8.07 18.39 -12.33
CA ARG A 65 -9.48 18.81 -12.34
C ARG A 65 -10.19 18.65 -11.00
N THR A 66 -9.71 17.73 -10.14
CA THR A 66 -10.41 17.37 -8.91
C THR A 66 -9.63 17.83 -7.68
N VAL A 67 -8.35 17.49 -7.58
CA VAL A 67 -7.51 17.80 -6.41
C VAL A 67 -7.56 19.27 -5.96
N PRO A 68 -7.54 20.29 -6.85
CA PRO A 68 -7.62 21.70 -6.42
C PRO A 68 -8.90 22.07 -5.65
N HIS A 69 -9.91 21.19 -5.67
CA HIS A 69 -11.19 21.36 -5.00
C HIS A 69 -11.37 20.43 -3.79
N LEU A 70 -10.39 19.57 -3.49
CA LEU A 70 -10.41 18.65 -2.36
C LEU A 70 -9.80 19.28 -1.10
N THR A 71 -10.32 18.88 0.07
CA THR A 71 -9.82 19.34 1.38
C THR A 71 -9.56 18.20 2.35
N ARG A 72 -10.20 17.04 2.18
CA ARG A 72 -10.11 15.89 3.09
C ARG A 72 -9.44 14.68 2.43
N ASP A 73 -9.81 14.40 1.19
CA ASP A 73 -9.37 13.22 0.44
C ASP A 73 -8.05 13.46 -0.33
N VAL A 74 -7.23 14.42 0.14
CA VAL A 74 -5.93 14.71 -0.41
C VAL A 74 -4.96 15.11 0.70
N HIS A 75 -3.73 14.61 0.60
CA HIS A 75 -2.63 14.98 1.49
C HIS A 75 -1.45 15.46 0.65
N PHE A 76 -0.88 16.59 1.06
CA PHE A 76 0.28 17.21 0.42
C PHE A 76 1.57 16.92 1.19
N GLU A 77 2.71 17.13 0.54
CA GLU A 77 4.00 17.27 1.20
C GLU A 77 4.07 18.59 1.99
N ALA A 78 5.20 18.81 2.68
CA ALA A 78 5.40 19.99 3.52
C ALA A 78 5.33 21.34 2.78
N ASP A 79 5.49 21.34 1.45
CA ASP A 79 5.31 22.52 0.61
C ASP A 79 3.84 22.95 0.45
N GLY A 80 2.89 22.08 0.80
CA GLY A 80 1.45 22.34 0.67
C GLY A 80 0.90 22.29 -0.75
N GLU A 81 1.71 21.93 -1.74
CA GLU A 81 1.35 21.93 -3.17
C GLU A 81 1.55 20.56 -3.81
N THR A 82 2.60 19.83 -3.43
CA THR A 82 2.95 18.55 -4.02
C THR A 82 2.06 17.46 -3.43
N VAL A 83 1.22 16.85 -4.27
CA VAL A 83 0.33 15.75 -3.84
C VAL A 83 1.17 14.55 -3.44
N ARG A 84 0.93 14.09 -2.22
CA ARG A 84 1.50 12.87 -1.65
C ARG A 84 0.50 11.72 -1.67
N VAL A 85 -0.76 12.02 -1.35
CA VAL A 85 -1.84 11.02 -1.32
C VAL A 85 -3.10 11.64 -1.89
N ALA A 86 -3.84 10.89 -2.71
CA ALA A 86 -5.22 11.21 -3.08
C ALA A 86 -6.09 9.98 -2.80
N ASN A 87 -7.07 10.15 -1.90
CA ASN A 87 -7.90 9.07 -1.41
C ASN A 87 -9.21 8.99 -2.19
N GLU A 88 -9.91 7.86 -2.05
CA GLU A 88 -11.30 7.72 -2.48
C GLU A 88 -11.53 8.08 -3.96
N LEU A 89 -10.55 7.77 -4.82
CA LEU A 89 -10.51 8.17 -6.24
C LEU A 89 -11.80 7.77 -6.99
N GLN A 90 -12.38 6.62 -6.62
CA GLN A 90 -13.62 6.09 -7.19
C GLN A 90 -14.85 6.96 -6.93
N ARG A 91 -14.82 7.85 -5.93
CA ARG A 91 -15.88 8.84 -5.70
C ARG A 91 -15.87 9.97 -6.73
N TYR A 92 -14.73 10.18 -7.40
CA TYR A 92 -14.50 11.34 -8.27
C TYR A 92 -14.30 11.00 -9.73
N ALA A 93 -13.93 9.77 -10.06
CA ALA A 93 -13.85 9.30 -11.45
C ALA A 93 -14.43 7.87 -11.56
N PRO A 94 -15.45 7.67 -12.42
CA PRO A 94 -16.02 6.33 -12.67
C PRO A 94 -14.98 5.30 -13.08
N PHE A 95 -13.91 5.73 -13.77
CA PHE A 95 -12.80 4.87 -14.14
C PHE A 95 -12.23 4.06 -12.96
N PHE A 96 -12.01 4.68 -11.79
CA PHE A 96 -11.46 3.95 -10.64
C PHE A 96 -12.50 3.05 -9.97
N ALA A 97 -13.80 3.38 -10.06
CA ALA A 97 -14.87 2.48 -9.62
C ALA A 97 -14.94 1.22 -10.50
N ASP A 98 -14.86 1.40 -11.82
CA ASP A 98 -14.83 0.30 -12.79
C ASP A 98 -13.55 -0.54 -12.64
N LEU A 99 -12.41 0.11 -12.41
CA LEU A 99 -11.13 -0.56 -12.19
C LEU A 99 -11.15 -1.44 -10.93
N LEU A 100 -11.73 -0.94 -9.84
CA LEU A 100 -11.93 -1.72 -8.61
C LEU A 100 -12.85 -2.92 -8.84
N ALA A 101 -13.96 -2.73 -9.56
CA ALA A 101 -14.98 -3.75 -9.79
C ALA A 101 -14.62 -4.76 -10.88
N SER A 102 -13.49 -4.59 -11.56
CA SER A 102 -13.11 -5.43 -12.70
C SER A 102 -12.85 -6.89 -12.27
N PRO A 103 -13.43 -7.89 -12.99
CA PRO A 103 -13.25 -9.31 -12.69
C PRO A 103 -11.78 -9.73 -12.61
N ARG A 104 -10.91 -9.15 -13.43
CA ARG A 104 -9.47 -9.45 -13.43
C ARG A 104 -8.84 -9.27 -12.02
N GLN A 105 -9.23 -8.22 -11.30
CA GLN A 105 -8.72 -7.92 -9.97
C GLN A 105 -9.45 -8.74 -8.90
N THR A 106 -10.78 -8.82 -8.98
CA THR A 106 -11.56 -9.57 -7.99
C THR A 106 -11.29 -11.07 -8.03
N ASP A 107 -11.08 -11.65 -9.22
CA ASP A 107 -10.78 -13.07 -9.38
C ASP A 107 -9.39 -13.38 -8.82
N LEU A 108 -8.40 -12.50 -9.01
CA LEU A 108 -7.09 -12.64 -8.37
C LEU A 108 -7.23 -12.64 -6.84
N VAL A 109 -7.90 -11.64 -6.26
CA VAL A 109 -8.09 -11.55 -4.81
C VAL A 109 -8.83 -12.79 -4.28
N GLU A 110 -9.92 -13.21 -4.92
CA GLU A 110 -10.67 -14.39 -4.50
C GLU A 110 -9.81 -15.66 -4.57
N SER A 111 -9.05 -15.84 -5.65
CA SER A 111 -8.22 -17.03 -5.84
C SER A 111 -7.10 -17.17 -4.81
N VAL A 112 -6.53 -16.05 -4.35
CA VAL A 112 -5.42 -16.05 -3.40
C VAL A 112 -5.90 -16.09 -1.96
N THR A 113 -6.99 -15.40 -1.66
CA THR A 113 -7.46 -15.23 -0.28
C THR A 113 -8.56 -16.22 0.13
N GLY A 114 -9.23 -16.85 -0.84
CA GLY A 114 -10.30 -17.82 -0.63
C GLY A 114 -11.66 -17.21 -0.24
N TRP A 115 -11.77 -15.88 -0.15
CA TRP A 115 -13.04 -15.19 0.14
C TRP A 115 -13.46 -14.28 -1.00
N ARG A 116 -14.78 -14.06 -1.14
CA ARG A 116 -15.32 -13.18 -2.17
C ARG A 116 -15.01 -11.71 -1.87
N PRO A 117 -14.28 -10.99 -2.74
CA PRO A 117 -13.98 -9.60 -2.50
C PRO A 117 -15.13 -8.67 -2.85
N GLN A 118 -15.22 -7.59 -2.08
CA GLN A 118 -16.04 -6.42 -2.31
C GLN A 118 -15.10 -5.22 -2.49
N PRO A 119 -15.19 -4.48 -3.61
CA PRO A 119 -14.53 -3.19 -3.79
C PRO A 119 -14.75 -2.27 -2.58
N PHE A 120 -13.66 -1.68 -2.07
CA PHE A 120 -13.74 -0.76 -0.94
C PHE A 120 -13.40 0.67 -1.37
N TYR A 121 -12.15 0.93 -1.75
CA TYR A 121 -11.72 2.23 -2.27
C TYR A 121 -10.46 2.14 -3.12
N ALA A 122 -10.14 3.21 -3.85
CA ALA A 122 -8.89 3.35 -4.58
C ALA A 122 -8.12 4.58 -4.10
N GLU A 123 -6.82 4.44 -3.87
CA GLU A 123 -5.96 5.50 -3.38
C GLU A 123 -4.68 5.59 -4.21
N TYR A 124 -4.26 6.82 -4.47
CA TYR A 124 -2.98 7.12 -5.08
C TYR A 124 -1.98 7.54 -4.01
N PHE A 125 -0.76 7.03 -4.10
CA PHE A 125 0.37 7.46 -3.30
C PHE A 125 1.53 7.88 -4.20
N ALA A 126 2.20 8.97 -3.84
CA ALA A 126 3.45 9.39 -4.44
C ALA A 126 4.51 9.55 -3.37
N LYS A 127 5.54 8.73 -3.45
CA LYS A 127 6.74 8.95 -2.64
C LYS A 127 7.64 9.94 -3.37
N GLN A 128 7.65 11.19 -2.93
CA GLN A 128 8.42 12.27 -3.56
C GLN A 128 9.92 12.17 -3.22
N PRO A 129 10.82 12.61 -4.14
CA PRO A 129 12.25 12.76 -3.84
C PRO A 129 12.48 13.58 -2.57
N HIS A 130 13.21 13.02 -1.61
CA HIS A 130 13.47 13.62 -0.30
C HIS A 130 12.21 14.04 0.47
N GLY A 131 11.05 13.47 0.11
CA GLY A 131 9.77 13.74 0.74
C GLY A 131 9.55 12.93 2.02
N SER A 132 8.30 12.97 2.48
CA SER A 132 7.84 12.27 3.68
C SER A 132 8.11 10.76 3.68
N VAL A 133 8.18 10.18 4.89
CA VAL A 133 8.38 8.74 5.11
C VAL A 133 7.21 8.12 5.84
N ALA A 134 6.66 7.04 5.27
CA ALA A 134 5.73 6.18 5.98
C ALA A 134 6.52 5.33 6.99
N GLN A 135 6.32 5.59 8.28
CA GLN A 135 6.85 4.80 9.38
C GLN A 135 6.18 3.41 9.43
N PRO A 136 6.77 2.41 10.11
CA PRO A 136 6.15 1.09 10.24
C PRO A 136 4.73 1.17 10.82
N HIS A 137 3.74 0.59 10.12
CA HIS A 137 2.32 0.60 10.51
C HIS A 137 1.59 -0.63 9.95
N GLN A 138 0.32 -0.78 10.34
CA GLN A 138 -0.62 -1.76 9.79
C GLN A 138 -1.93 -1.03 9.43
N ASP A 139 -2.40 -1.14 8.19
CA ASP A 139 -3.62 -0.45 7.76
C ASP A 139 -4.87 -0.94 8.51
N SER A 140 -4.88 -2.23 8.88
CA SER A 140 -5.93 -2.85 9.69
C SER A 140 -6.08 -2.25 11.09
N ALA A 141 -5.11 -1.45 11.56
CA ALA A 141 -5.21 -0.69 12.80
C ALA A 141 -6.14 0.54 12.68
N PHE A 142 -6.56 0.90 11.46
CA PHE A 142 -7.37 2.10 11.19
C PHE A 142 -8.73 1.75 10.62
N GLU A 143 -8.78 0.84 9.64
CA GLU A 143 -9.99 0.50 8.88
C GLU A 143 -10.84 -0.59 9.54
N HIS A 144 -10.46 -1.11 10.72
CA HIS A 144 -11.20 -2.04 11.57
C HIS A 144 -12.25 -2.94 10.86
N VAL A 145 -11.80 -3.75 9.90
CA VAL A 145 -12.66 -4.68 9.14
C VAL A 145 -12.73 -6.04 9.85
N GLU A 146 -13.94 -6.52 10.17
CA GLU A 146 -14.17 -7.80 10.84
C GLU A 146 -15.15 -8.70 10.05
N PRO A 147 -14.81 -9.99 9.76
CA PRO A 147 -13.50 -10.62 9.95
C PRO A 147 -12.41 -9.89 9.15
N ARG A 148 -11.13 -10.06 9.53
CA ARG A 148 -9.95 -9.47 8.85
C ARG A 148 -9.76 -10.04 7.43
N GLN A 149 -10.70 -9.71 6.57
CA GLN A 149 -10.74 -9.97 5.14
C GLN A 149 -10.56 -8.61 4.49
N TYR A 150 -9.33 -8.10 4.51
CA TYR A 150 -9.03 -6.76 4.01
C TYR A 150 -7.62 -6.73 3.42
N VAL A 151 -7.53 -6.42 2.13
CA VAL A 151 -6.28 -6.44 1.35
C VAL A 151 -6.21 -5.25 0.41
N HIS A 152 -4.99 -4.92 0.01
CA HIS A 152 -4.73 -4.02 -1.10
C HIS A 152 -4.08 -4.78 -2.26
N LEU A 153 -4.50 -4.49 -3.49
CA LEU A 153 -3.63 -4.63 -4.65
C LEU A 153 -2.85 -3.32 -4.77
N TRP A 154 -1.61 -3.32 -4.31
CA TRP A 154 -0.73 -2.16 -4.39
C TRP A 154 0.07 -2.22 -5.69
N VAL A 155 -0.29 -1.38 -6.67
CA VAL A 155 0.23 -1.41 -8.04
C VAL A 155 1.38 -0.44 -8.19
N ALA A 156 2.52 -0.92 -8.69
CA ALA A 156 3.65 -0.10 -9.10
C ALA A 156 3.28 0.63 -10.40
N LEU A 157 3.06 1.95 -10.32
CA LEU A 157 2.74 2.75 -11.50
C LEU A 157 3.98 3.18 -12.28
N ASP A 158 5.17 2.88 -11.79
CA ASP A 158 6.47 3.05 -12.46
C ASP A 158 7.45 2.05 -11.84
N ASP A 159 8.62 1.87 -12.45
CA ASP A 159 9.66 1.01 -11.89
C ASP A 159 10.06 1.48 -10.49
N ILE A 160 10.24 0.53 -9.57
CA ILE A 160 10.61 0.78 -8.18
C ILE A 160 12.01 0.25 -7.93
N THR A 161 12.99 1.15 -7.97
CA THR A 161 14.40 0.85 -7.65
C THR A 161 14.69 1.03 -6.15
N PRO A 162 15.80 0.48 -5.62
CA PRO A 162 16.13 0.57 -4.20
C PRO A 162 16.22 2.01 -3.66
N ASP A 163 16.62 2.96 -4.50
CA ASP A 163 16.75 4.38 -4.15
C ASP A 163 15.43 5.16 -4.25
N MET A 164 14.36 4.58 -4.81
CA MET A 164 13.05 5.22 -5.00
C MET A 164 12.13 5.11 -3.78
N GLY A 165 12.66 4.70 -2.64
CA GLY A 165 11.90 4.54 -1.40
C GLY A 165 10.93 3.35 -1.42
N PRO A 166 11.36 2.13 -1.79
CA PRO A 166 10.50 0.94 -1.83
C PRO A 166 9.78 0.68 -0.51
N LEU A 167 8.71 -0.13 -0.59
CA LEU A 167 8.08 -0.64 0.63
C LEU A 167 9.09 -1.51 1.39
N ARG A 168 9.10 -1.42 2.71
CA ARG A 168 9.71 -2.44 3.58
C ARG A 168 8.61 -3.29 4.18
N LEU A 169 8.74 -4.60 4.10
CA LEU A 169 7.69 -5.57 4.40
C LEU A 169 8.22 -6.57 5.43
N TRP A 170 7.63 -6.60 6.64
CA TRP A 170 8.01 -7.58 7.67
C TRP A 170 7.20 -8.86 7.47
N LEU A 171 7.78 -9.81 6.74
CA LEU A 171 7.08 -10.99 6.22
C LEU A 171 6.49 -11.85 7.36
N GLY A 172 5.22 -12.20 7.22
CA GLY A 172 4.47 -13.03 8.16
C GLY A 172 3.97 -12.30 9.42
N SER A 173 4.26 -11.00 9.56
CA SER A 173 3.84 -10.21 10.73
C SER A 173 2.30 -10.07 10.84
N ASN A 174 1.56 -10.16 9.73
CA ASN A 174 0.10 -10.14 9.70
C ASN A 174 -0.57 -11.25 10.54
N ARG A 175 0.15 -12.35 10.77
CA ARG A 175 -0.34 -13.51 11.53
C ARG A 175 -0.42 -13.28 13.04
N PHE A 176 0.13 -12.16 13.52
CA PHE A 176 0.20 -11.81 14.94
C PHE A 176 -0.85 -10.76 15.34
N GLY A 177 -1.78 -10.42 14.44
CA GLY A 177 -2.80 -9.40 14.68
C GLY A 177 -2.22 -7.99 14.70
N VAL A 178 -2.99 -7.04 15.24
CA VAL A 178 -2.58 -5.63 15.31
C VAL A 178 -1.63 -5.44 16.50
N PHE A 179 -0.42 -4.97 16.23
CA PHE A 179 0.59 -4.64 17.22
C PHE A 179 0.29 -3.30 17.91
N PRO A 180 0.89 -3.01 19.08
CA PRO A 180 0.73 -1.73 19.76
C PRO A 180 1.19 -0.54 18.90
N HIS A 181 0.24 0.33 18.53
CA HIS A 181 0.50 1.59 17.85
C HIS A 181 0.75 2.71 18.86
N ASP A 182 1.60 3.67 18.50
CA ASP A 182 1.78 4.89 19.30
C ASP A 182 0.54 5.77 19.18
N ARG A 183 -0.29 5.73 20.24
CA ARG A 183 -1.55 6.48 20.31
C ARG A 183 -1.34 7.95 20.67
N ARG A 184 -0.10 8.43 20.87
CA ARG A 184 0.16 9.82 21.27
C ARG A 184 -0.16 10.84 20.18
N ASP A 185 -0.21 10.41 18.92
CA ASP A 185 -0.56 11.24 17.76
C ASP A 185 -1.90 10.84 17.13
N PHE A 186 -2.97 10.79 17.95
CA PHE A 186 -4.34 10.66 17.45
C PHE A 186 -4.62 11.77 16.41
N GLY A 187 -4.55 11.39 15.13
CA GLY A 187 -4.94 12.22 13.99
C GLY A 187 -3.84 12.64 13.03
N LYS A 188 -2.56 12.25 13.19
CA LYS A 188 -1.51 12.65 12.21
C LYS A 188 -0.72 11.52 11.60
N PHE A 189 -0.11 10.60 12.36
CA PHE A 189 0.60 9.44 11.80
C PHE A 189 0.66 8.34 12.86
N GLN A 190 -0.29 7.42 12.85
CA GLN A 190 -0.30 6.30 13.78
C GLN A 190 0.64 5.21 13.25
N HIS A 191 1.81 5.12 13.86
CA HIS A 191 2.83 4.13 13.53
C HIS A 191 3.06 3.24 14.75
N LEU A 192 3.70 2.10 14.54
CA LEU A 192 4.11 1.22 15.63
C LEU A 192 5.10 1.91 16.54
N SER A 193 5.04 1.59 17.84
CA SER A 193 6.01 2.15 18.78
C SER A 193 7.43 1.70 18.41
N PRO A 194 8.46 2.55 18.54
CA PRO A 194 9.85 2.17 18.26
C PRO A 194 10.28 0.92 19.04
N GLU A 195 9.82 0.76 20.28
CA GLU A 195 10.08 -0.42 21.11
C GLU A 195 9.47 -1.69 20.53
N THR A 196 8.27 -1.58 19.96
CA THR A 196 7.58 -2.69 19.29
C THR A 196 8.38 -3.14 18.07
N VAL A 197 8.78 -2.19 17.21
CA VAL A 197 9.54 -2.47 15.99
C VAL A 197 10.94 -3.02 16.32
N ALA A 198 11.61 -2.50 17.36
CA ALA A 198 12.92 -2.97 17.79
C ALA A 198 12.91 -4.43 18.29
N GLY A 199 11.74 -4.92 18.73
CA GLY A 199 11.55 -6.31 19.15
C GLY A 199 11.20 -7.27 18.02
N PHE A 200 11.09 -6.82 16.77
CA PHE A 200 10.72 -7.68 15.65
C PHE A 200 11.85 -8.60 15.22
N ASP A 201 11.51 -9.88 15.09
CA ASP A 201 12.35 -10.94 14.53
C ASP A 201 11.64 -11.54 13.30
N PHE A 202 11.29 -10.67 12.34
CA PHE A 202 10.71 -11.06 11.06
C PHE A 202 11.72 -10.85 9.93
N PRO A 203 11.74 -11.71 8.90
CA PRO A 203 12.41 -11.39 7.64
C PRO A 203 11.85 -10.10 7.05
N VAL A 204 12.73 -9.21 6.57
CA VAL A 204 12.31 -7.94 5.95
C VAL A 204 12.64 -7.97 4.47
N ALA A 205 11.63 -7.84 3.62
CA ALA A 205 11.80 -7.70 2.18
C ALA A 205 11.66 -6.23 1.75
N GLU A 206 12.28 -5.90 0.61
CA GLU A 206 12.06 -4.62 -0.07
C GLU A 206 11.15 -4.83 -1.29
N GLY A 207 10.14 -3.97 -1.43
CA GLY A 207 9.18 -3.98 -2.53
C GLY A 207 9.78 -3.38 -3.81
N ILE A 208 10.77 -4.07 -4.38
CA ILE A 208 11.32 -3.79 -5.72
C ILE A 208 10.41 -4.42 -6.77
N ALA A 209 10.03 -3.64 -7.78
CA ALA A 209 9.02 -4.03 -8.76
C ALA A 209 9.22 -3.28 -10.09
N GLU A 210 8.79 -3.89 -11.18
CA GLU A 210 8.69 -3.22 -12.49
C GLU A 210 7.32 -2.53 -12.61
N ALA A 211 7.19 -1.55 -13.48
CA ALA A 211 5.91 -0.90 -13.75
C ALA A 211 4.84 -1.93 -14.18
N GLY A 212 3.72 -1.99 -13.46
CA GLY A 212 2.62 -2.93 -13.71
C GLY A 212 2.61 -4.15 -12.80
N ASP A 213 3.73 -4.43 -12.13
CA ASP A 213 3.73 -5.36 -11.01
C ASP A 213 2.86 -4.80 -9.86
N LEU A 214 2.33 -5.71 -9.04
CA LEU A 214 1.60 -5.33 -7.83
C LEU A 214 1.98 -6.20 -6.64
N PHE A 215 1.85 -5.66 -5.44
CA PHE A 215 1.89 -6.43 -4.21
C PHE A 215 0.44 -6.69 -3.77
N LEU A 216 0.02 -7.95 -3.74
CA LEU A 216 -1.20 -8.30 -3.01
C LEU A 216 -0.83 -8.34 -1.54
N LEU A 217 -1.27 -7.33 -0.80
CA LEU A 217 -0.83 -7.01 0.55
C LEU A 217 -1.96 -7.24 1.57
N ASP A 218 -1.72 -8.06 2.58
CA ASP A 218 -2.58 -8.14 3.76
C ASP A 218 -2.45 -6.84 4.56
N THR A 219 -3.57 -6.19 4.87
CA THR A 219 -3.58 -4.92 5.64
C THR A 219 -3.15 -5.08 7.10
N GLY A 220 -3.05 -6.32 7.59
CA GLY A 220 -2.39 -6.67 8.84
C GLY A 220 -0.87 -6.79 8.73
N LEU A 221 -0.28 -6.80 7.54
CA LEU A 221 1.17 -6.87 7.41
C LEU A 221 1.81 -5.56 7.86
N VAL A 222 2.79 -5.65 8.74
CA VAL A 222 3.59 -4.49 9.09
C VAL A 222 4.41 -4.07 7.87
N HIS A 223 4.25 -2.82 7.48
CA HIS A 223 4.98 -2.26 6.37
C HIS A 223 5.36 -0.78 6.59
N ALA A 224 6.38 -0.34 5.87
CA ALA A 224 6.91 1.02 5.89
C ALA A 224 7.38 1.40 4.48
N SER A 225 7.93 2.61 4.34
CA SER A 225 8.71 2.99 3.14
C SER A 225 10.08 3.49 3.56
N THR A 226 11.12 3.23 2.76
CA THR A 226 12.41 3.94 2.92
C THR A 226 12.32 5.35 2.35
N PRO A 227 13.25 6.27 2.69
CA PRO A 227 13.35 7.55 2.00
C PRO A 227 13.56 7.36 0.49
N ASN A 228 12.90 8.18 -0.33
CA ASN A 228 13.20 8.25 -1.75
C ASN A 228 14.39 9.21 -1.92
N THR A 229 15.54 8.66 -2.30
CA THR A 229 16.80 9.39 -2.53
C THR A 229 17.09 9.58 -4.02
N SER A 230 16.22 9.08 -4.89
CA SER A 230 16.29 9.28 -6.34
C SER A 230 15.87 10.69 -6.74
N SER A 231 15.92 11.00 -8.05
CA SER A 231 15.47 12.27 -8.60
C SER A 231 14.01 12.26 -9.10
N ARG A 232 13.25 11.17 -8.92
CA ARG A 232 11.90 11.01 -9.47
C ARG A 232 10.90 10.53 -8.42
N PRO A 233 9.63 10.92 -8.51
CA PRO A 233 8.60 10.34 -7.64
C PRO A 233 8.41 8.85 -7.92
N ARG A 234 8.01 8.10 -6.90
CA ARG A 234 7.54 6.72 -7.02
C ARG A 234 6.01 6.70 -6.86
N PRO A 235 5.25 6.80 -7.97
CA PRO A 235 3.80 6.72 -7.94
C PRO A 235 3.31 5.28 -7.77
N SER A 236 2.23 5.11 -7.05
CA SER A 236 1.57 3.82 -6.84
C SER A 236 0.07 4.00 -6.66
N LEU A 237 -0.69 2.96 -6.97
CA LEU A 237 -2.14 2.91 -6.79
C LEU A 237 -2.48 1.74 -5.87
N ALA A 238 -3.20 1.96 -4.79
CA ALA A 238 -3.82 0.88 -4.02
C ALA A 238 -5.27 0.71 -4.46
N LEU A 239 -5.64 -0.53 -4.78
CA LEU A 239 -7.03 -0.95 -4.95
C LEU A 239 -7.40 -1.80 -3.73
N ALA A 240 -8.26 -1.27 -2.88
CA ALA A 240 -8.60 -1.87 -1.61
C ALA A 240 -9.86 -2.76 -1.72
N TYR A 241 -9.78 -3.96 -1.17
CA TYR A 241 -10.85 -4.95 -1.18
C TYR A 241 -11.09 -5.50 0.21
N ARG A 242 -12.37 -5.62 0.59
CA ARG A 242 -12.78 -6.31 1.80
C ARG A 242 -13.62 -7.54 1.51
N GLY A 243 -13.78 -8.46 2.45
CA GLY A 243 -14.64 -9.62 2.28
C GLY A 243 -16.12 -9.25 2.21
N VAL A 244 -16.89 -9.89 1.34
CA VAL A 244 -18.37 -9.75 1.33
C VAL A 244 -18.93 -10.16 2.69
N GLY A 245 -19.70 -9.27 3.31
CA GLY A 245 -20.29 -9.48 4.63
C GLY A 245 -19.40 -9.08 5.81
N SER A 246 -18.17 -8.60 5.54
CA SER A 246 -17.36 -7.94 6.56
C SER A 246 -17.99 -6.63 7.03
N VAL A 247 -17.79 -6.32 8.31
CA VAL A 247 -18.23 -5.08 8.94
C VAL A 247 -17.04 -4.14 9.01
N HIS A 248 -17.23 -2.91 8.52
CA HIS A 248 -16.28 -1.82 8.74
C HIS A 248 -16.75 -1.01 9.96
N HIS A 249 -15.93 -0.94 10.99
CA HIS A 249 -16.20 -0.13 12.17
C HIS A 249 -15.54 1.25 12.00
N ASP A 250 -16.34 2.30 11.83
CA ASP A 250 -15.85 3.66 11.91
C ASP A 250 -15.23 3.89 13.31
N SER A 251 -13.95 4.27 13.34
CA SER A 251 -13.18 4.53 14.58
C SER A 251 -13.55 5.85 15.25
#